data_AF-Q08JS3-F1
#
_entry.id   AF-Q08JS3-F1
#
_cell.length_a   1.000
_cell.length_b   1.000
_cell.length_c   1.000
_cell.angle_alpha   90.00
_cell.angle_beta   90.00
_cell.angle_gamma   90.00
#
_symmetry.space_group_name_H-M   'P 1'
#
loop_
_entity.id
_entity.type
_entity.pdbx_description
1 polymer ?
#
loop_
_entity_poly.entity_id
_entity_poly.type
_entity_poly.pdbx_seq_one_letter_code
_entity_poly.pdbx_strand_id
1 'polypeptide(L)'
;VGVVGKFVEFFGPGVAQLSIADRATIANMCPEYGATAAFFPVDDISIGYLVQTGRDKEKITCTRKYLEAVGMLRDFKNSSQDPDFTQVVELDLHTVVPCCSGPKRPQDKVAVSDMKKDFETCLGAKQGFKGFQIAPDFHNSKVKFTFEGCDFELAHGSVVIAAITSCTNTSNPSVMLGAGLLAKKAVEAGLTVKPYIKTSLSPGSGVVTYYLKESGVMHYLSQLGFDVVGYGCMTCIGNSGPLPESVVEAITQGDL
;
A
#
# COMPACT_ATOMS: atom_id res chain seq x y z
N VAL A 1 13.17 4.99 16.73
CA VAL A 1 13.59 6.38 17.02
C VAL A 1 12.36 7.27 16.93
N GLY A 2 12.11 8.12 17.93
CA GLY A 2 11.02 9.10 17.86
C GLY A 2 11.45 10.33 17.05
N VAL A 3 10.75 10.63 15.96
CA VAL A 3 11.11 11.70 15.00
C VAL A 3 10.11 12.86 14.99
N VAL A 4 9.26 12.96 16.03
CA VAL A 4 8.29 14.05 16.17
C VAL A 4 8.97 15.41 16.18
N GLY A 5 8.50 16.31 15.31
CA GLY A 5 9.02 17.67 15.17
C GLY A 5 10.36 17.76 14.45
N LYS A 6 10.80 16.70 13.76
CA LYS A 6 12.08 16.63 13.04
C LYS A 6 11.89 16.34 11.56
N PHE A 7 12.90 16.65 10.77
CA PHE A 7 13.02 16.14 9.40
C PHE A 7 13.71 14.78 9.42
N VAL A 8 13.26 13.90 8.54
CA VAL A 8 13.95 12.67 8.17
C VAL A 8 14.43 12.88 6.73
N GLU A 9 15.73 12.80 6.52
CA GLU A 9 16.33 12.86 5.18
C GLU A 9 16.99 11.51 4.87
N PHE A 10 16.69 10.97 3.69
CA PHE A 10 17.18 9.66 3.26
C PHE A 10 18.47 9.82 2.46
N PHE A 11 19.43 8.94 2.70
CA PHE A 11 20.71 8.88 1.97
C PHE A 11 21.24 7.44 1.89
N GLY A 12 22.40 7.27 1.25
CA GLY A 12 23.08 5.99 1.11
C GLY A 12 22.79 5.25 -0.21
N PRO A 13 23.59 4.22 -0.53
CA PRO A 13 23.61 3.61 -1.85
C PRO A 13 22.30 2.90 -2.23
N GLY A 14 21.52 2.44 -1.24
CA GLY A 14 20.22 1.82 -1.47
C GLY A 14 19.18 2.75 -2.10
N VAL A 15 19.28 4.06 -1.87
CA VAL A 15 18.32 5.05 -2.41
C VAL A 15 18.37 5.13 -3.94
N ALA A 16 19.54 4.88 -4.52
CA ALA A 16 19.72 4.85 -5.97
C ALA A 16 19.05 3.64 -6.65
N GLN A 17 18.51 2.69 -5.89
CA GLN A 17 17.74 1.56 -6.43
C GLN A 17 16.22 1.83 -6.39
N LEU A 18 15.79 2.83 -5.61
CA LEU A 18 14.39 3.19 -5.43
C LEU A 18 13.94 4.14 -6.52
N SER A 19 12.85 3.79 -7.21
CA SER A 19 12.19 4.70 -8.15
C SER A 19 11.58 5.89 -7.41
N ILE A 20 11.21 6.96 -8.13
CA ILE A 20 10.50 8.09 -7.52
C ILE A 20 9.17 7.66 -6.90
N ALA A 21 8.51 6.67 -7.47
CA ALA A 21 7.28 6.15 -6.89
C ALA A 21 7.54 5.45 -5.54
N ASP A 22 8.63 4.67 -5.42
CA ASP A 22 8.99 4.01 -4.15
C ASP A 22 9.36 5.04 -3.08
N ARG A 23 10.15 6.06 -3.45
CA ARG A 23 10.49 7.18 -2.56
C ARG A 23 9.25 7.95 -2.11
N ALA A 24 8.33 8.20 -3.03
CA ALA A 24 7.05 8.87 -2.73
C ALA A 24 6.18 8.03 -1.79
N THR A 25 6.16 6.69 -1.94
CA THR A 25 5.46 5.80 -1.00
C THR A 25 6.02 5.93 0.42
N ILE A 26 7.35 5.93 0.59
CA ILE A 26 8.01 6.10 1.89
C ILE A 26 7.75 7.50 2.49
N ALA A 27 7.88 8.54 1.66
CA ALA A 27 7.68 9.92 2.08
C ALA A 27 6.22 10.24 2.41
N ASN A 28 5.27 9.59 1.73
CA ASN A 28 3.84 9.77 1.97
C ASN A 28 3.44 9.40 3.40
N MET A 29 4.06 8.35 3.96
CA MET A 29 3.76 7.88 5.32
C MET A 29 4.44 8.71 6.44
N CYS A 30 4.98 9.88 6.11
CA CYS A 30 5.67 10.77 7.06
C CYS A 30 4.85 11.10 8.33
N PRO A 31 3.55 11.44 8.22
CA PRO A 31 2.74 11.68 9.41
C PRO A 31 2.58 10.45 10.30
N GLU A 32 2.53 9.24 9.74
CA GLU A 32 2.31 7.99 10.48
C GLU A 32 3.47 7.64 11.42
N TYR A 33 4.71 7.99 11.07
CA TYR A 33 5.88 7.88 11.97
C TYR A 33 6.25 9.20 12.66
N GLY A 34 5.48 10.26 12.43
CA GLY A 34 5.49 11.50 13.19
C GLY A 34 6.49 12.57 12.74
N ALA A 35 7.23 12.37 11.65
CA ALA A 35 8.16 13.38 11.16
C ALA A 35 7.42 14.57 10.52
N THR A 36 8.09 15.73 10.47
CA THR A 36 7.57 16.92 9.76
C THR A 36 7.79 16.83 8.26
N ALA A 37 8.91 16.24 7.83
CA ALA A 37 9.21 15.97 6.44
C ALA A 37 10.01 14.68 6.30
N ALA A 38 9.82 14.01 5.16
CA ALA A 38 10.52 12.80 4.76
C ALA A 38 11.14 13.04 3.39
N PHE A 39 12.39 13.50 3.40
CA PHE A 39 13.01 14.14 2.26
C PHE A 39 13.95 13.21 1.51
N PHE A 40 13.74 13.13 0.19
CA PHE A 40 14.67 12.54 -0.76
C PHE A 40 15.20 13.65 -1.66
N PRO A 41 16.48 14.06 -1.51
CA PRO A 41 17.09 15.04 -2.40
C PRO A 41 16.98 14.66 -3.89
N VAL A 42 16.94 15.66 -4.76
CA VAL A 42 16.83 15.47 -6.21
C VAL A 42 18.12 14.88 -6.76
N ASP A 43 18.02 13.77 -7.49
CA ASP A 43 19.11 13.06 -8.15
C ASP A 43 18.78 12.77 -9.63
N ASP A 44 19.63 12.00 -10.31
CA ASP A 44 19.41 11.61 -11.70
C ASP A 44 18.12 10.79 -11.92
N ILE A 45 17.72 9.97 -10.95
CA ILE A 45 16.44 9.23 -11.01
C ILE A 45 15.25 10.19 -10.98
N SER A 46 15.35 11.26 -10.18
CA SER A 46 14.34 12.33 -10.13
C SER A 46 14.23 13.04 -11.48
N ILE A 47 15.37 13.39 -12.09
CA ILE A 47 15.40 14.00 -13.43
C ILE A 47 14.80 13.04 -14.47
N GLY A 48 15.13 11.75 -14.41
CA GLY A 48 14.57 10.72 -15.29
C GLY A 48 13.05 10.60 -15.18
N TYR A 49 12.49 10.71 -13.97
CA TYR A 49 11.04 10.71 -13.76
C TYR A 49 10.35 11.95 -14.35
N LEU A 50 10.99 13.13 -14.31
CA LEU A 50 10.45 14.33 -14.98
C LEU A 50 10.36 14.12 -16.50
N VAL A 51 11.37 13.48 -17.10
CA VAL A 51 11.32 13.08 -18.52
C VAL A 51 10.18 12.09 -18.76
N GLN A 52 10.09 11.03 -17.95
CA GLN A 52 9.08 9.97 -18.08
C GLN A 52 7.65 10.52 -17.98
N THR A 53 7.42 11.51 -17.12
CA THR A 53 6.11 12.15 -16.92
C THR A 53 5.84 13.30 -17.90
N GLY A 54 6.63 13.40 -18.97
CA GLY A 54 6.40 14.31 -20.08
C GLY A 54 6.60 15.79 -19.74
N ARG A 55 7.47 16.11 -18.75
CA ARG A 55 7.84 17.51 -18.50
C ARG A 55 8.65 18.07 -19.66
N ASP A 56 8.53 19.38 -19.86
CA ASP A 56 9.19 20.10 -20.95
C ASP A 56 10.73 19.99 -20.89
N LYS A 57 11.37 19.77 -22.04
CA LYS A 57 12.82 19.51 -22.13
C LYS A 57 13.67 20.70 -21.71
N GLU A 58 13.25 21.92 -22.05
CA GLU A 58 13.98 23.13 -21.66
C GLU A 58 13.91 23.32 -20.14
N LYS A 59 12.73 23.11 -19.55
CA LYS A 59 12.54 23.14 -18.09
C LYS A 59 13.36 22.08 -17.36
N ILE A 60 13.45 20.85 -17.88
CA ILE A 60 14.28 19.80 -17.29
C ILE A 60 15.75 20.21 -17.32
N THR A 61 16.23 20.72 -18.47
CA THR A 61 17.61 21.19 -18.63
C THR A 61 17.93 22.32 -17.65
N CYS A 62 17.03 23.30 -17.54
CA CYS A 62 17.16 24.40 -16.59
C CYS A 62 17.18 23.91 -15.13
N THR A 63 16.26 23.00 -14.76
CA THR A 63 16.15 22.43 -13.41
C THR A 63 17.44 21.73 -13.01
N ARG A 64 17.99 20.88 -13.89
CA ARG A 64 19.25 20.19 -13.62
C ARG A 64 20.40 21.18 -13.42
N LYS A 65 20.60 22.09 -14.38
CA LYS A 65 21.67 23.10 -14.31
C LYS A 65 21.58 23.96 -13.06
N TYR A 66 20.37 24.35 -12.68
CA TYR A 66 20.12 25.12 -11.46
C TYR A 66 20.55 24.32 -10.21
N LEU A 67 20.09 23.08 -10.08
CA LEU A 67 20.41 22.22 -8.94
C LEU A 67 21.91 21.93 -8.85
N GLU A 68 22.59 21.72 -9.97
CA GLU A 68 24.05 21.57 -10.03
C GLU A 68 24.76 22.85 -9.58
N ALA A 69 24.34 24.01 -10.11
CA ALA A 69 24.97 25.30 -9.81
C ALA A 69 24.81 25.73 -8.34
N VAL A 70 23.68 25.39 -7.71
CA VAL A 70 23.40 25.70 -6.30
C VAL A 70 23.82 24.58 -5.34
N GLY A 71 24.37 23.47 -5.85
CA GLY A 71 24.84 22.35 -5.02
C GLY A 71 23.72 21.52 -4.38
N MET A 72 22.53 21.47 -5.00
CA MET A 72 21.37 20.70 -4.54
C MET A 72 21.01 19.51 -5.44
N LEU A 73 21.87 19.16 -6.40
CA LEU A 73 21.77 17.89 -7.12
C LEU A 73 22.56 16.81 -6.37
N ARG A 74 21.88 15.77 -5.95
CA ARG A 74 22.40 14.67 -5.12
C ARG A 74 22.94 13.53 -5.97
N ASP A 75 24.10 12.99 -5.57
CA ASP A 75 24.53 11.64 -5.93
C ASP A 75 24.53 10.74 -4.68
N PHE A 76 23.51 9.88 -4.56
CA PHE A 76 23.37 8.95 -3.42
C PHE A 76 24.44 7.85 -3.38
N LYS A 77 25.23 7.68 -4.44
CA LYS A 77 26.37 6.74 -4.46
C LYS A 77 27.66 7.39 -3.96
N ASN A 78 27.70 8.71 -3.88
CA ASN A 78 28.86 9.45 -3.40
C ASN A 78 28.71 9.83 -1.92
N SER A 79 29.29 9.01 -1.05
CA SER A 79 29.27 9.26 0.40
C SER A 79 30.04 10.51 0.83
N SER A 80 30.98 11.02 0.01
CA SER A 80 31.68 12.28 0.31
C SER A 80 30.75 13.49 0.29
N GLN A 81 29.53 13.29 -0.20
CA GLN A 81 28.52 14.30 -0.44
C GLN A 81 27.41 14.19 0.62
N ASP A 82 27.44 13.19 1.52
CA ASP A 82 26.45 12.98 2.59
C ASP A 82 26.49 14.14 3.61
N PRO A 83 25.34 14.70 4.01
CA PRO A 83 25.27 15.73 5.04
C PRO A 83 25.66 15.24 6.44
N ASP A 84 26.09 16.17 7.29
CA ASP A 84 26.28 15.93 8.73
C ASP A 84 24.93 15.95 9.46
N PHE A 85 24.29 14.78 9.56
CA PHE A 85 23.01 14.62 10.25
C PHE A 85 23.15 14.63 11.77
N THR A 86 22.07 15.04 12.48
CA THR A 86 22.02 14.98 13.95
C THR A 86 22.19 13.56 14.50
N GLN A 87 21.59 12.58 13.81
CA GLN A 87 21.70 11.16 14.09
C GLN A 87 21.44 10.40 12.81
N VAL A 88 22.22 9.34 12.57
CA VAL A 88 22.00 8.40 11.47
C VAL A 88 21.31 7.14 12.01
N VAL A 89 20.30 6.67 11.28
CA VAL A 89 19.65 5.37 11.47
C VAL A 89 19.77 4.62 10.16
N GLU A 90 20.03 3.32 10.23
CA GLU A 90 20.27 2.48 9.06
C GLU A 90 19.16 1.45 8.87
N LEU A 91 18.86 1.14 7.60
CA LEU A 91 18.00 0.04 7.19
C LEU A 91 18.67 -0.70 6.03
N ASP A 92 19.12 -1.92 6.28
CA ASP A 92 19.49 -2.84 5.20
C ASP A 92 18.22 -3.38 4.53
N LEU A 93 18.03 -3.05 3.26
CA LEU A 93 16.87 -3.46 2.47
C LEU A 93 16.72 -4.99 2.35
N HIS A 94 17.80 -5.76 2.50
CA HIS A 94 17.71 -7.23 2.50
C HIS A 94 16.93 -7.79 3.70
N THR A 95 16.82 -7.01 4.78
CA THR A 95 16.03 -7.40 5.97
C THR A 95 14.53 -7.17 5.79
N VAL A 96 14.12 -6.51 4.70
CA VAL A 96 12.71 -6.26 4.38
C VAL A 96 12.07 -7.56 3.90
N VAL A 97 11.00 -7.96 4.59
CA VAL A 97 10.17 -9.11 4.23
C VAL A 97 8.79 -8.62 3.80
N PRO A 98 8.05 -9.37 2.95
CA PRO A 98 6.65 -9.09 2.69
C PRO A 98 5.89 -9.00 4.01
N CYS A 99 5.18 -7.89 4.24
CA CYS A 99 4.48 -7.62 5.49
C CYS A 99 3.17 -6.86 5.25
N CYS A 100 2.28 -6.95 6.24
CA CYS A 100 1.11 -6.09 6.41
C CYS A 100 1.28 -5.28 7.70
N SER A 101 0.39 -4.32 7.95
CA SER A 101 0.31 -3.60 9.22
C SER A 101 -1.10 -3.67 9.79
N GLY A 102 -1.22 -4.00 11.08
CA GLY A 102 -2.52 -4.09 11.73
C GLY A 102 -2.57 -4.96 12.99
N PRO A 103 -3.78 -5.24 13.49
CA PRO A 103 -5.07 -4.96 12.85
C PRO A 103 -5.60 -3.53 13.07
N LYS A 104 -5.00 -2.73 13.96
CA LYS A 104 -5.58 -1.45 14.40
C LYS A 104 -4.69 -0.21 14.25
N ARG A 105 -3.39 -0.35 13.93
CA ARG A 105 -2.49 0.81 13.75
C ARG A 105 -1.48 0.61 12.60
N PRO A 106 -1.03 1.69 11.92
CA PRO A 106 -0.08 1.62 10.81
C PRO A 106 1.30 1.05 11.16
N GLN A 107 1.77 1.27 12.39
CA GLN A 107 3.10 0.83 12.85
C GLN A 107 3.13 -0.63 13.34
N ASP A 108 1.98 -1.30 13.43
CA ASP A 108 1.89 -2.68 13.89
C ASP A 108 2.24 -3.65 12.75
N LYS A 109 3.52 -3.64 12.33
CA LYS A 109 4.06 -4.50 11.26
C LYS A 109 3.91 -5.99 11.62
N VAL A 110 3.37 -6.77 10.69
CA VAL A 110 3.24 -8.24 10.76
C VAL A 110 3.80 -8.82 9.47
N ALA A 111 4.78 -9.72 9.56
CA ALA A 111 5.28 -10.42 8.38
C ALA A 111 4.15 -11.25 7.75
N VAL A 112 4.09 -11.33 6.42
CA VAL A 112 3.05 -12.10 5.71
C VAL A 112 3.06 -13.57 6.15
N SER A 113 4.25 -14.12 6.43
CA SER A 113 4.44 -15.46 6.98
C SER A 113 3.80 -15.68 8.35
N ASP A 114 3.65 -14.60 9.14
CA ASP A 114 3.14 -14.64 10.51
C ASP A 114 1.69 -14.16 10.64
N MET A 115 1.09 -13.63 9.56
CA MET A 115 -0.26 -13.05 9.56
C MET A 115 -1.32 -13.94 10.24
N LYS A 116 -1.35 -15.22 9.89
CA LYS A 116 -2.30 -16.18 10.47
C LYS A 116 -2.11 -16.31 11.99
N LYS A 117 -0.87 -16.56 12.41
CA LYS A 117 -0.51 -16.74 13.83
C LYS A 117 -0.78 -15.48 14.64
N ASP A 118 -0.41 -14.32 14.11
CA ASP A 118 -0.62 -13.02 14.74
C ASP A 118 -2.12 -12.73 14.90
N PHE A 119 -2.93 -12.98 13.87
CA PHE A 119 -4.38 -12.79 13.94
C PHE A 119 -5.04 -13.75 14.95
N GLU A 120 -4.71 -15.04 14.93
CA GLU A 120 -5.22 -16.03 15.90
C GLU A 120 -4.84 -15.65 17.34
N THR A 121 -3.62 -15.13 17.55
CA THR A 121 -3.19 -14.58 18.85
C THR A 121 -4.03 -13.36 19.24
N CYS A 122 -4.33 -12.47 18.28
CA CYS A 122 -5.17 -11.30 18.51
C CYS A 122 -6.61 -11.66 18.90
N LEU A 123 -7.17 -12.79 18.44
CA LEU A 123 -8.54 -13.19 18.79
C LEU A 123 -8.73 -13.27 20.31
N GLY A 124 -7.88 -14.02 21.02
CA GLY A 124 -7.99 -14.22 22.46
C GLY A 124 -7.33 -13.15 23.34
N ALA A 125 -6.46 -12.31 22.77
CA ALA A 125 -5.76 -11.28 23.54
C ALA A 125 -6.72 -10.21 24.07
N LYS A 126 -6.41 -9.66 25.26
CA LYS A 126 -7.17 -8.59 25.91
C LYS A 126 -7.43 -7.43 24.94
N GLN A 127 -8.63 -6.85 25.02
CA GLN A 127 -9.05 -5.77 24.12
C GLN A 127 -8.00 -4.64 24.09
N GLY A 128 -7.48 -4.37 22.90
CA GLY A 128 -6.42 -3.40 22.66
C GLY A 128 -6.00 -3.36 21.19
N PHE A 129 -4.85 -2.78 20.87
CA PHE A 129 -4.37 -2.68 19.48
C PHE A 129 -4.12 -4.06 18.83
N LYS A 130 -3.70 -5.04 19.63
CA LYS A 130 -3.40 -6.43 19.23
C LYS A 130 -4.30 -7.44 19.95
N GLY A 131 -5.56 -7.07 20.21
CA GLY A 131 -6.49 -7.94 20.91
C GLY A 131 -7.96 -7.62 20.65
N PHE A 132 -8.74 -8.66 20.40
CA PHE A 132 -10.18 -8.62 20.17
C PHE A 132 -10.99 -9.12 21.38
N GLN A 133 -10.36 -9.85 22.30
CA GLN A 133 -10.99 -10.38 23.52
C GLN A 133 -12.16 -11.33 23.27
N ILE A 134 -12.01 -12.20 22.27
CA ILE A 134 -12.96 -13.25 21.92
C ILE A 134 -12.62 -14.47 22.76
N ALA A 135 -13.62 -15.05 23.43
CA ALA A 135 -13.40 -16.26 24.23
C ALA A 135 -12.95 -17.43 23.32
N PRO A 136 -12.00 -18.28 23.78
CA PRO A 136 -11.40 -19.33 22.94
C PRO A 136 -12.39 -20.25 22.22
N ASP A 137 -13.52 -20.56 22.87
CA ASP A 137 -14.57 -21.42 22.31
C ASP A 137 -15.21 -20.85 21.03
N PHE A 138 -15.12 -19.52 20.83
CA PHE A 138 -15.66 -18.82 19.65
C PHE A 138 -14.61 -18.55 18.57
N HIS A 139 -13.32 -18.88 18.76
CA HIS A 139 -12.29 -18.58 17.75
C HIS A 139 -12.53 -19.26 16.40
N ASN A 140 -13.26 -20.37 16.40
CA ASN A 140 -13.65 -21.09 15.19
C ASN A 140 -15.11 -20.84 14.78
N SER A 141 -15.76 -19.80 15.31
CA SER A 141 -17.13 -19.42 14.97
C SER A 141 -17.29 -19.23 13.47
N LYS A 142 -18.40 -19.75 12.95
CA LYS A 142 -18.76 -19.62 11.54
C LYS A 142 -20.24 -19.35 11.39
N VAL A 143 -20.58 -18.43 10.50
CA VAL A 143 -21.96 -18.04 10.20
C VAL A 143 -22.25 -18.22 8.73
N LYS A 144 -23.32 -18.96 8.45
CA LYS A 144 -23.83 -19.16 7.10
C LYS A 144 -24.73 -18.00 6.71
N PHE A 145 -24.64 -17.59 5.45
CA PHE A 145 -25.49 -16.55 4.89
C PHE A 145 -25.70 -16.79 3.40
N THR A 146 -26.78 -16.27 2.85
CA THR A 146 -27.08 -16.35 1.42
C THR A 146 -26.76 -15.02 0.76
N PHE A 147 -26.06 -15.06 -0.37
CA PHE A 147 -25.78 -13.89 -1.21
C PHE A 147 -26.07 -14.27 -2.66
N GLU A 148 -26.96 -13.51 -3.31
CA GLU A 148 -27.39 -13.75 -4.70
C GLU A 148 -27.83 -15.21 -4.97
N GLY A 149 -28.54 -15.81 -4.03
CA GLY A 149 -29.06 -17.19 -4.14
C GLY A 149 -28.02 -18.30 -3.91
N CYS A 150 -26.78 -17.95 -3.55
CA CYS A 150 -25.72 -18.89 -3.20
C CYS A 150 -25.41 -18.84 -1.71
N ASP A 151 -25.20 -19.99 -1.08
CA ASP A 151 -24.84 -20.08 0.32
C ASP A 151 -23.33 -19.95 0.53
N PHE A 152 -22.94 -19.10 1.47
CA PHE A 152 -21.57 -18.84 1.88
C PHE A 152 -21.41 -18.95 3.40
N GLU A 153 -20.16 -18.93 3.84
CA GLU A 153 -19.78 -19.00 5.25
C GLU A 153 -18.77 -17.89 5.55
N LEU A 154 -19.03 -17.10 6.59
CA LEU A 154 -18.06 -16.20 7.22
C LEU A 154 -17.54 -16.81 8.51
N ALA A 155 -16.30 -16.49 8.81
CA ALA A 155 -15.62 -16.80 10.07
C ALA A 155 -14.70 -15.62 10.43
N HIS A 156 -14.16 -15.62 11.65
CA HIS A 156 -13.15 -14.64 12.04
C HIS A 156 -11.99 -14.62 11.04
N GLY A 157 -11.59 -13.41 10.61
CA GLY A 157 -10.52 -13.22 9.63
C GLY A 157 -10.97 -13.36 8.17
N SER A 158 -12.27 -13.56 7.91
CA SER A 158 -12.81 -13.49 6.55
C SER A 158 -12.66 -12.08 5.98
N VAL A 159 -12.07 -11.99 4.78
CA VAL A 159 -11.97 -10.73 4.06
C VAL A 159 -13.33 -10.35 3.49
N VAL A 160 -13.85 -9.19 3.88
CA VAL A 160 -15.13 -8.64 3.38
C VAL A 160 -14.95 -7.35 2.57
N ILE A 161 -13.81 -6.67 2.73
CA ILE A 161 -13.37 -5.54 1.91
C ILE A 161 -11.96 -5.81 1.41
N ALA A 162 -11.75 -5.68 0.11
CA ALA A 162 -10.42 -5.74 -0.51
C ALA A 162 -10.27 -4.59 -1.50
N ALA A 163 -9.66 -3.49 -1.07
CA ALA A 163 -9.58 -2.26 -1.85
C ALA A 163 -8.15 -1.94 -2.28
N ILE A 164 -7.90 -1.84 -3.59
CA ILE A 164 -6.69 -1.21 -4.14
C ILE A 164 -6.96 0.30 -4.18
N THR A 165 -6.46 1.00 -3.18
CA THR A 165 -6.76 2.42 -2.92
C THR A 165 -5.51 3.18 -2.48
N SER A 166 -5.69 4.46 -2.13
CA SER A 166 -4.68 5.41 -1.69
C SER A 166 -3.69 5.89 -2.75
N CYS A 167 -3.37 7.18 -2.71
CA CYS A 167 -2.26 7.75 -3.48
C CYS A 167 -0.89 7.17 -3.07
N THR A 168 -0.77 6.64 -1.84
CA THR A 168 0.44 5.99 -1.31
C THR A 168 0.97 4.90 -2.25
N ASN A 169 0.06 4.10 -2.83
CA ASN A 169 0.40 2.96 -3.67
C ASN A 169 -0.08 3.10 -5.12
N THR A 170 -1.20 3.76 -5.37
CA THR A 170 -1.73 3.88 -6.75
C THR A 170 -0.89 4.77 -7.65
N SER A 171 -0.05 5.64 -7.07
CA SER A 171 0.97 6.40 -7.81
C SER A 171 2.18 5.57 -8.23
N ASN A 172 2.28 4.30 -7.80
CA ASN A 172 3.41 3.44 -8.05
C ASN A 172 3.10 2.36 -9.10
N PRO A 173 3.58 2.51 -10.34
CA PRO A 173 3.33 1.53 -11.40
C PRO A 173 3.84 0.12 -11.07
N SER A 174 4.89 -0.02 -10.25
CA SER A 174 5.46 -1.32 -9.89
C SER A 174 4.44 -2.21 -9.17
N VAL A 175 3.74 -1.68 -8.16
CA VAL A 175 2.73 -2.43 -7.40
C VAL A 175 1.42 -2.56 -8.16
N MET A 176 1.06 -1.57 -8.97
CA MET A 176 -0.18 -1.60 -9.75
C MET A 176 -0.11 -2.59 -10.91
N LEU A 177 0.99 -2.59 -11.68
CA LEU A 177 1.24 -3.62 -12.69
C LEU A 177 1.50 -4.97 -12.04
N GLY A 178 2.19 -5.01 -10.90
CA GLY A 178 2.35 -6.23 -10.11
C GLY A 178 1.00 -6.87 -9.75
N ALA A 179 0.03 -6.07 -9.27
CA ALA A 179 -1.33 -6.52 -8.98
C ALA A 179 -2.06 -7.02 -10.24
N GLY A 180 -1.95 -6.30 -11.36
CA GLY A 180 -2.54 -6.72 -12.64
C GLY A 180 -1.95 -8.03 -13.19
N LEU A 181 -0.63 -8.19 -13.09
CA LEU A 181 0.06 -9.42 -13.49
C LEU A 181 -0.30 -10.59 -12.57
N LEU A 182 -0.47 -10.35 -11.28
CA LEU A 182 -0.98 -11.36 -10.34
C LEU A 182 -2.43 -11.76 -10.69
N ALA A 183 -3.29 -10.78 -10.98
CA ALA A 183 -4.67 -11.04 -11.40
C ALA A 183 -4.72 -11.88 -12.67
N LYS A 184 -3.90 -11.54 -13.67
CA LYS A 184 -3.73 -12.34 -14.89
C LYS A 184 -3.38 -13.79 -14.57
N LYS A 185 -2.32 -14.01 -13.79
CA LYS A 185 -1.88 -15.36 -13.41
C LYS A 185 -2.95 -16.13 -12.62
N ALA A 186 -3.67 -15.44 -11.73
CA ALA A 186 -4.73 -16.05 -10.92
C ALA A 186 -5.91 -16.50 -11.79
N VAL A 187 -6.38 -15.65 -12.70
CA VAL A 187 -7.45 -16.00 -13.64
C VAL A 187 -7.04 -17.12 -14.58
N GLU A 188 -5.83 -17.05 -15.16
CA GLU A 188 -5.30 -18.12 -16.03
C GLU A 188 -5.15 -19.46 -15.29
N ALA A 189 -4.97 -19.41 -13.97
CA ALA A 189 -4.97 -20.59 -13.08
C ALA A 189 -6.37 -21.03 -12.62
N GLY A 190 -7.45 -20.37 -13.07
CA GLY A 190 -8.83 -20.70 -12.73
C GLY A 190 -9.29 -20.22 -11.35
N LEU A 191 -8.56 -19.29 -10.71
CA LEU A 191 -8.95 -18.71 -9.43
C LEU A 191 -9.98 -17.59 -9.61
N THR A 192 -10.86 -17.46 -8.63
CA THR A 192 -11.90 -16.42 -8.57
C THR A 192 -11.97 -15.80 -7.17
N VAL A 193 -12.58 -14.63 -7.08
CA VAL A 193 -12.92 -13.98 -5.81
C VAL A 193 -14.39 -14.26 -5.48
N LYS A 194 -14.70 -14.54 -4.21
CA LYS A 194 -16.09 -14.76 -3.79
C LYS A 194 -16.91 -13.48 -4.02
N PRO A 195 -18.11 -13.55 -4.59
CA PRO A 195 -18.85 -12.39 -5.09
C PRO A 195 -19.36 -11.45 -3.98
N TYR A 196 -19.48 -11.92 -2.74
CA TYR A 196 -19.86 -11.08 -1.60
C TYR A 196 -18.75 -10.15 -1.13
N ILE A 197 -17.49 -10.38 -1.54
CA ILE A 197 -16.35 -9.57 -1.11
C ILE A 197 -16.43 -8.24 -1.85
N LYS A 198 -16.41 -7.15 -1.09
CA LYS A 198 -16.40 -5.81 -1.66
C LYS A 198 -15.00 -5.46 -2.17
N THR A 199 -14.74 -5.82 -3.41
CA THR A 199 -13.53 -5.45 -4.15
C THR A 199 -13.67 -4.06 -4.75
N SER A 200 -12.56 -3.32 -4.83
CA SER A 200 -12.56 -2.02 -5.51
C SER A 200 -11.16 -1.60 -5.96
N LEU A 201 -11.10 -0.91 -7.10
CA LEU A 201 -9.91 -0.20 -7.56
C LEU A 201 -10.20 1.30 -7.60
N SER A 202 -9.46 2.09 -6.82
CA SER A 202 -9.64 3.55 -6.70
C SER A 202 -8.33 4.28 -7.03
N PRO A 203 -7.99 4.49 -8.30
CA PRO A 203 -6.71 5.08 -8.68
C PRO A 203 -6.61 6.58 -8.34
N GLY A 204 -5.41 7.04 -8.00
CA GLY A 204 -5.14 8.48 -7.79
C GLY A 204 -5.16 9.32 -9.08
N SER A 205 -5.03 8.70 -10.26
CA SER A 205 -5.15 9.41 -11.54
C SER A 205 -5.56 8.47 -12.69
N GLY A 206 -6.02 9.05 -13.80
CA GLY A 206 -6.36 8.31 -15.02
C GLY A 206 -5.18 7.59 -15.69
N VAL A 207 -3.93 8.00 -15.41
CA VAL A 207 -2.73 7.36 -15.96
C VAL A 207 -2.63 5.90 -15.51
N VAL A 208 -3.10 5.60 -14.30
CA VAL A 208 -3.13 4.23 -13.76
C VAL A 208 -4.00 3.32 -14.60
N THR A 209 -5.25 3.73 -14.82
CA THR A 209 -6.19 2.99 -15.67
C THR A 209 -5.67 2.86 -17.09
N TYR A 210 -5.00 3.91 -17.62
CA TYR A 210 -4.42 3.89 -18.95
C TYR A 210 -3.37 2.77 -19.09
N TYR A 211 -2.33 2.75 -18.27
CA TYR A 211 -1.30 1.70 -18.41
C TYR A 211 -1.81 0.30 -18.06
N LEU A 212 -2.80 0.15 -17.16
CA LEU A 212 -3.40 -1.15 -16.86
C LEU A 212 -4.17 -1.71 -18.06
N LYS A 213 -4.82 -0.84 -18.85
CA LYS A 213 -5.49 -1.21 -20.10
C LYS A 213 -4.49 -1.53 -21.20
N GLU A 214 -3.51 -0.65 -21.44
CA GLU A 214 -2.52 -0.82 -22.50
C GLU A 214 -1.62 -2.05 -22.29
N SER A 215 -1.33 -2.41 -21.03
CA SER A 215 -0.61 -3.65 -20.71
C SER A 215 -1.48 -4.92 -20.78
N GLY A 216 -2.79 -4.77 -21.03
CA GLY A 216 -3.73 -5.89 -21.14
C GLY A 216 -3.98 -6.61 -19.81
N VAL A 217 -3.83 -5.93 -18.66
CA VAL A 217 -4.09 -6.53 -17.34
C VAL A 217 -5.40 -6.08 -16.70
N MET A 218 -5.99 -4.97 -17.17
CA MET A 218 -7.20 -4.41 -16.59
C MET A 218 -8.39 -5.38 -16.63
N HIS A 219 -8.59 -6.14 -17.71
CA HIS A 219 -9.73 -7.06 -17.78
C HIS A 219 -9.61 -8.24 -16.80
N TYR A 220 -8.39 -8.68 -16.47
CA TYR A 220 -8.17 -9.68 -15.43
C TYR A 220 -8.47 -9.13 -14.03
N LEU A 221 -8.12 -7.86 -13.78
CA LEU A 221 -8.51 -7.18 -12.54
C LEU A 221 -10.04 -7.10 -12.42
N SER A 222 -10.73 -6.70 -13.49
CA SER A 222 -12.20 -6.67 -13.53
C SER A 222 -12.83 -8.04 -13.27
N GLN A 223 -12.29 -9.13 -13.83
CA GLN A 223 -12.77 -10.49 -13.58
C GLN A 223 -12.66 -10.92 -12.11
N LEU A 224 -11.69 -10.38 -11.37
CA LEU A 224 -11.55 -10.57 -9.93
C LEU A 224 -12.30 -9.50 -9.10
N GLY A 225 -13.12 -8.67 -9.75
CA GLY A 225 -13.95 -7.64 -9.11
C GLY A 225 -13.26 -6.29 -8.87
N PHE A 226 -12.04 -6.10 -9.36
CA PHE A 226 -11.27 -4.84 -9.20
C PHE A 226 -11.51 -3.86 -10.35
N ASP A 227 -12.78 -3.58 -10.64
CA ASP A 227 -13.15 -2.50 -11.53
C ASP A 227 -12.82 -1.12 -10.93
N VAL A 228 -12.58 -0.15 -11.81
CA VAL A 228 -12.35 1.24 -11.40
C VAL A 228 -13.67 1.82 -10.89
N VAL A 229 -13.75 2.05 -9.59
CA VAL A 229 -14.96 2.60 -8.93
C VAL A 229 -14.93 4.12 -8.76
N GLY A 230 -13.77 4.74 -8.97
CA GLY A 230 -13.62 6.20 -8.87
C GLY A 230 -12.16 6.63 -8.83
N TYR A 231 -11.92 7.93 -9.11
CA TYR A 231 -10.61 8.56 -9.00
C TYR A 231 -10.60 9.49 -7.78
N GLY A 232 -10.01 9.05 -6.68
CA GLY A 232 -10.01 9.79 -5.42
C GLY A 232 -9.67 8.91 -4.22
N CYS A 233 -9.79 9.49 -3.02
CA CYS A 233 -9.35 8.82 -1.80
C CYS A 233 -10.18 7.58 -1.44
N MET A 234 -11.51 7.61 -1.63
CA MET A 234 -12.42 6.46 -1.44
C MET A 234 -12.17 5.73 -0.11
N THR A 235 -12.00 4.40 -0.12
CA THR A 235 -11.77 3.56 1.07
C THR A 235 -10.60 4.04 1.93
N CYS A 236 -9.57 4.68 1.36
CA CYS A 236 -8.42 5.18 2.11
C CYS A 236 -8.79 6.17 3.24
N ILE A 237 -9.85 6.96 3.05
CA ILE A 237 -10.34 7.94 4.05
C ILE A 237 -11.61 7.45 4.77
N GLY A 238 -11.92 6.16 4.67
CA GLY A 238 -13.13 5.58 5.25
C GLY A 238 -14.38 5.72 4.38
N ASN A 239 -14.28 6.31 3.18
CA ASN A 239 -15.39 6.34 2.21
C ASN A 239 -15.50 4.99 1.48
N SER A 240 -15.71 3.91 2.25
CA SER A 240 -15.77 2.54 1.76
C SER A 240 -17.14 2.15 1.23
N GLY A 241 -18.20 2.93 1.52
CA GLY A 241 -19.60 2.60 1.20
C GLY A 241 -20.12 1.35 1.94
N PRO A 242 -21.38 0.95 1.72
CA PRO A 242 -22.00 -0.16 2.44
C PRO A 242 -21.46 -1.52 2.00
N LEU A 243 -21.38 -2.48 2.92
CA LEU A 243 -21.28 -3.91 2.61
C LEU A 243 -22.66 -4.45 2.24
N PRO A 244 -22.74 -5.61 1.54
CA PRO A 244 -24.02 -6.31 1.38
C PRO A 244 -24.71 -6.56 2.72
N GLU A 245 -26.03 -6.38 2.78
CA GLU A 245 -26.80 -6.54 4.01
C GLU A 245 -26.61 -7.93 4.64
N SER A 246 -26.67 -8.99 3.84
CA SER A 246 -26.47 -10.35 4.33
C SER A 246 -25.07 -10.62 4.91
N VAL A 247 -24.04 -9.88 4.44
CA VAL A 247 -22.70 -9.94 5.03
C VAL A 247 -22.67 -9.21 6.38
N VAL A 248 -23.31 -8.04 6.47
CA VAL A 248 -23.41 -7.28 7.73
C VAL A 248 -24.18 -8.06 8.79
N GLU A 249 -25.31 -8.67 8.42
CA GLU A 249 -26.10 -9.55 9.28
C GLU A 249 -25.26 -10.73 9.79
N ALA A 250 -24.52 -11.40 8.90
CA ALA A 250 -23.68 -12.53 9.28
C ALA A 250 -22.55 -12.13 10.25
N ILE A 251 -21.92 -10.97 10.05
CA ILE A 251 -20.89 -10.44 10.95
C ILE A 251 -21.49 -10.17 12.34
N THR A 252 -22.61 -9.45 12.38
CA THR A 252 -23.23 -9.00 13.64
C THR A 252 -23.88 -10.14 14.42
N GLN A 253 -24.58 -11.06 13.76
CA GLN A 253 -25.20 -12.22 14.40
C GLN A 253 -24.16 -13.24 14.89
N GLY A 254 -23.01 -13.32 14.19
CA GLY A 254 -21.91 -14.20 14.53
C GLY A 254 -20.90 -13.66 15.51
N ASP A 255 -21.02 -12.37 15.88
CA ASP A 255 -20.01 -11.62 16.63
C ASP A 255 -18.60 -11.77 16.00
N LEU A 256 -18.51 -11.70 14.67
CA LEU A 256 -17.31 -12.04 13.87
C LEU A 256 -16.29 -10.90 13.70
#